data_AF-A0A4Z0MU12-F1
#
_entry.id   AF-A0A4Z0MU12-F1
#
_cell.length_a   1.000
_cell.length_b   1.000
_cell.length_c   1.000
_cell.angle_alpha   90.00
_cell.angle_beta   90.00
_cell.angle_gamma   90.00
#
_symmetry.space_group_name_H-M   'P 1'
#
loop_
_entity.id
_entity.type
_entity.pdbx_description
1 polymer ?
#
loop_
_entity_poly.entity_id
_entity_poly.type
_entity_poly.pdbx_seq_one_letter_code
_entity_poly.pdbx_strand_id
1 'polypeptide(L)'
;MRAFNFSLGYCSGRAVCCLGHLFIAKMNHHLLDNPIWNALCTGNLSLSIGDKLARVMPRDMGAFAGLAEYSPEAFSRLHALSPSGAPTVLFTPEPLVIPVGWKLHLHKELLQLVYPLAEAPPVDNTGLVALQETDVPAMQALTALTNPGPFLARTIAFGGYFGIFQHRQLVAMAGQRLQPSPYTEISAVCTHPEYLGRGYARQLVQHQVRYILAAGNTPFLHVFEDNSRAYALYQQLGFRLRKQLHVYVLEKQEH
;
A
#
# COMPACT_ATOMS: atom_id res chain seq x y z
N MET A 1 -23.97 -58.32 33.55
CA MET A 1 -23.25 -59.01 32.47
C MET A 1 -21.89 -58.34 32.33
N ARG A 2 -20.80 -59.09 32.53
CA ARG A 2 -19.35 -58.71 32.56
C ARG A 2 -18.92 -57.86 33.77
N ALA A 3 -18.30 -58.38 34.84
CA ALA A 3 -17.13 -59.25 35.07
C ALA A 3 -15.78 -58.52 35.14
N PHE A 4 -15.14 -58.69 36.30
CA PHE A 4 -13.75 -58.45 36.75
C PHE A 4 -12.65 -58.54 35.68
N ASN A 5 -11.59 -57.70 35.80
CA ASN A 5 -10.28 -58.13 36.34
C ASN A 5 -9.20 -57.02 36.37
N PHE A 6 -8.38 -57.11 37.42
CA PHE A 6 -7.12 -56.41 37.69
C PHE A 6 -5.99 -56.87 36.75
N SER A 7 -5.02 -56.00 36.45
CA SER A 7 -3.60 -56.38 36.43
C SER A 7 -2.69 -55.15 36.55
N LEU A 8 -1.70 -55.26 37.45
CA LEU A 8 -0.62 -54.31 37.69
C LEU A 8 0.42 -54.35 36.57
N GLY A 9 1.04 -53.20 36.30
CA GLY A 9 2.27 -53.10 35.52
C GLY A 9 3.07 -51.87 35.95
N TYR A 10 3.98 -52.06 36.91
CA TYR A 10 5.09 -51.13 37.17
C TYR A 10 6.13 -51.33 36.06
N CYS A 11 6.50 -50.26 35.34
CA CYS A 11 7.74 -50.23 34.58
C CYS A 11 8.37 -48.83 34.62
N SER A 12 9.58 -48.82 35.15
CA SER A 12 10.62 -47.81 35.21
C SER A 12 10.64 -46.71 34.14
N GLY A 13 10.82 -45.47 34.61
CA GLY A 13 11.87 -44.56 34.15
C GLY A 13 11.87 -44.13 32.68
N ARG A 14 11.34 -42.94 32.42
CA ARG A 14 11.94 -41.95 31.50
C ARG A 14 11.30 -40.59 31.77
N ALA A 15 12.12 -39.65 32.22
CA ALA A 15 11.78 -38.24 32.26
C ALA A 15 11.50 -37.78 30.82
N VAL A 16 10.24 -37.61 30.48
CA VAL A 16 9.86 -36.90 29.26
C VAL A 16 9.90 -35.42 29.62
N CYS A 17 10.98 -34.79 29.18
CA CYS A 17 11.09 -33.34 29.11
C CYS A 17 9.99 -32.86 28.13
N CYS A 18 8.82 -32.51 28.65
CA CYS A 18 7.83 -31.76 27.89
C CYS A 18 8.37 -30.35 27.69
N LEU A 19 9.16 -30.18 26.63
CA LEU A 19 9.44 -28.88 26.02
C LEU A 19 8.08 -28.23 25.72
N GLY A 20 7.70 -27.30 26.59
CA GLY A 20 6.58 -26.42 26.38
C GLY A 20 6.79 -25.71 25.06
N HIS A 21 6.03 -26.12 24.04
CA HIS A 21 5.76 -25.30 22.89
C HIS A 21 4.99 -24.10 23.42
N LEU A 22 5.73 -23.05 23.77
CA LEU A 22 5.18 -21.71 23.84
C LEU A 22 4.78 -21.37 22.41
N PHE A 23 3.55 -21.71 22.04
CA PHE A 23 2.87 -21.11 20.91
C PHE A 23 2.78 -19.62 21.21
N ILE A 24 3.81 -18.87 20.80
CA ILE A 24 3.64 -17.44 20.55
C ILE A 24 2.61 -17.41 19.43
N ALA A 25 1.37 -17.07 19.77
CA ALA A 25 0.40 -16.66 18.78
C ALA A 25 1.01 -15.46 18.08
N LYS A 26 1.66 -15.68 16.92
CA LYS A 26 1.92 -14.63 15.95
C LYS A 26 0.56 -13.98 15.72
N MET A 27 0.37 -12.78 16.24
CA MET A 27 -0.75 -11.94 15.85
C MET A 27 -0.72 -11.91 14.33
N ASN A 28 -1.68 -12.56 13.68
CA ASN A 28 -1.80 -12.56 12.22
C ASN A 28 -2.23 -11.14 11.83
N HIS A 29 -1.25 -10.24 11.75
CA HIS A 29 -1.45 -8.90 11.24
C HIS A 29 -1.87 -9.02 9.78
N HIS A 30 -2.97 -8.36 9.45
CA HIS A 30 -3.47 -8.38 8.09
C HIS A 30 -2.49 -7.63 7.19
N LEU A 31 -2.23 -8.12 5.97
CA LEU A 31 -1.17 -7.61 5.09
C LEU A 31 -1.25 -6.08 4.87
N LEU A 32 -2.47 -5.55 4.75
CA LEU A 32 -2.71 -4.12 4.60
C LEU A 32 -2.48 -3.26 5.87
N ASP A 33 -2.15 -3.84 7.02
CA ASP A 33 -1.72 -3.08 8.21
C ASP A 33 -0.30 -2.53 8.05
N ASN A 34 0.54 -3.22 7.27
CA ASN A 34 1.88 -2.76 6.89
C ASN A 34 2.03 -2.83 5.35
N PRO A 35 1.25 -2.02 4.62
CA PRO A 35 1.06 -2.20 3.18
C PRO A 35 2.34 -1.92 2.39
N ILE A 36 3.19 -0.98 2.83
CA ILE A 36 4.43 -0.67 2.14
C ILE A 36 5.42 -1.84 2.28
N TRP A 37 5.68 -2.32 3.50
CA TRP A 37 6.59 -3.45 3.71
C TRP A 37 6.14 -4.67 2.90
N ASN A 38 4.87 -5.05 3.02
CA ASN A 38 4.35 -6.23 2.35
C ASN A 38 4.39 -6.08 0.83
N ALA A 39 4.15 -4.87 0.29
CA ALA A 39 4.28 -4.59 -1.14
C ALA A 39 5.74 -4.73 -1.62
N LEU A 40 6.69 -4.11 -0.92
CA LEU A 40 8.13 -4.17 -1.24
C LEU A 40 8.72 -5.59 -1.06
N CYS A 41 8.05 -6.46 -0.32
CA CYS A 41 8.42 -7.87 -0.19
C CYS A 41 7.72 -8.80 -1.20
N THR A 42 6.68 -8.32 -1.89
CA THR A 42 5.85 -9.15 -2.79
C THR A 42 5.72 -8.51 -4.17
N GLY A 43 4.58 -7.92 -4.52
CA GLY A 43 4.28 -7.43 -5.88
C GLY A 43 5.18 -6.29 -6.37
N ASN A 44 5.87 -5.58 -5.47
CA ASN A 44 6.88 -4.58 -5.82
C ASN A 44 8.32 -5.01 -5.48
N LEU A 45 8.58 -6.31 -5.25
CA LEU A 45 9.89 -6.81 -4.84
C LEU A 45 11.01 -6.42 -5.81
N SER A 46 10.79 -6.59 -7.12
CA SER A 46 11.75 -6.24 -8.18
C SER A 46 12.04 -4.74 -8.30
N LEU A 47 11.17 -3.90 -7.73
CA LEU A 47 11.33 -2.45 -7.69
C LEU A 47 11.97 -1.97 -6.37
N SER A 48 12.17 -2.86 -5.39
CA SER A 48 12.61 -2.49 -4.04
C SER A 48 14.12 -2.68 -3.83
N ILE A 49 14.70 -1.89 -2.94
CA ILE A 49 16.07 -2.05 -2.45
C ILE A 49 16.03 -2.30 -0.94
N GLY A 50 16.74 -3.32 -0.46
CA GLY A 50 16.83 -3.60 0.98
C GLY A 50 16.93 -5.08 1.30
N ASP A 51 16.57 -5.45 2.53
CA ASP A 51 16.69 -6.80 3.06
C ASP A 51 15.52 -7.18 3.98
N LYS A 52 15.76 -8.11 4.91
CA LYS A 52 14.76 -8.66 5.82
C LYS A 52 14.31 -7.70 6.93
N LEU A 53 15.01 -6.59 7.15
CA LEU A 53 14.66 -5.62 8.19
C LEU A 53 13.96 -4.39 7.61
N ALA A 54 14.47 -3.87 6.51
CA ALA A 54 13.93 -2.68 5.85
C ALA A 54 14.08 -2.75 4.34
N ARG A 55 13.11 -2.19 3.64
CA ARG A 55 13.12 -2.00 2.18
C ARG A 55 12.66 -0.59 1.83
N VAL A 56 13.23 -0.04 0.76
CA VAL A 56 12.91 1.29 0.24
C VAL A 56 12.64 1.22 -1.26
N MET A 57 11.83 2.15 -1.74
CA MET A 57 11.65 2.43 -3.16
C MET A 57 12.82 3.30 -3.68
N PRO A 58 13.33 3.06 -4.90
CA PRO A 58 14.23 3.96 -5.59
C PRO A 58 13.67 5.40 -5.67
N ARG A 59 14.56 6.37 -5.49
CA ARG A 59 14.20 7.78 -5.30
C ARG A 59 13.61 8.45 -6.53
N ASP A 60 13.93 7.94 -7.70
CA ASP A 60 13.39 8.35 -9.00
C ASP A 60 11.97 7.80 -9.25
N MET A 61 11.48 6.91 -8.38
CA MET A 61 10.15 6.30 -8.46
C MET A 61 9.22 6.73 -7.32
N GLY A 62 9.75 6.88 -6.09
CA GLY A 62 8.97 7.33 -4.96
C GLY A 62 9.77 7.45 -3.66
N ALA A 63 9.03 7.69 -2.57
CA ALA A 63 9.61 7.91 -1.23
C ALA A 63 9.26 6.82 -0.22
N PHE A 64 8.56 5.77 -0.64
CA PHE A 64 8.03 4.75 0.26
C PHE A 64 9.12 3.86 0.86
N ALA A 65 9.02 3.62 2.16
CA ALA A 65 9.83 2.67 2.90
C ALA A 65 8.97 1.76 3.76
N GLY A 66 9.40 0.50 3.90
CA GLY A 66 8.75 -0.50 4.72
C GLY A 66 9.75 -1.10 5.70
N LEU A 67 9.28 -1.36 6.92
CA LEU A 67 10.02 -2.07 7.95
C LEU A 67 9.31 -3.39 8.24
N ALA A 68 10.07 -4.46 8.49
CA ALA A 68 9.49 -5.75 8.89
C ALA A 68 8.76 -5.62 10.23
N GLU A 69 9.40 -4.94 11.16
CA GLU A 69 8.89 -4.55 12.47
C GLU A 69 9.40 -3.13 12.77
N TYR A 70 8.65 -2.34 13.54
CA TYR A 70 9.05 -0.98 13.91
C TYR A 70 10.07 -0.97 15.06
N SER A 71 11.14 -1.77 14.94
CA SER A 71 12.18 -1.94 15.96
C SER A 71 13.36 -0.99 15.74
N PRO A 72 14.18 -0.72 16.79
CA PRO A 72 15.40 0.09 16.64
C PRO A 72 16.35 -0.41 15.54
N GLU A 73 16.51 -1.73 15.40
CA GLU A 73 17.37 -2.36 14.40
C GLU A 73 16.85 -2.10 12.98
N ALA A 74 15.53 -2.20 12.79
CA ALA A 74 14.89 -1.91 11.50
C ALA A 74 15.02 -0.43 11.12
N PHE A 75 14.86 0.48 12.08
CA PHE A 75 15.09 1.92 11.87
C PHE A 75 16.55 2.25 11.59
N SER A 76 17.51 1.60 12.26
CA SER A 76 18.94 1.73 11.94
C SER A 76 19.22 1.27 10.51
N ARG A 77 18.59 0.17 10.07
CA ARG A 77 18.74 -0.31 8.69
C ARG A 77 18.13 0.65 7.68
N LEU A 78 16.93 1.17 7.96
CA LEU A 78 16.29 2.18 7.13
C LEU A 78 17.12 3.47 7.02
N HIS A 79 17.75 3.90 8.11
CA HIS A 79 18.65 5.06 8.12
C HIS A 79 19.85 4.83 7.19
N ALA A 80 20.43 3.62 7.19
CA ALA A 80 21.51 3.25 6.28
C ALA A 80 21.08 3.21 4.80
N LEU A 81 19.83 2.81 4.51
CA LEU A 81 19.27 2.77 3.15
C LEU A 81 18.80 4.13 2.64
N SER A 82 18.51 5.07 3.53
CA SER A 82 17.93 6.37 3.18
C SER A 82 19.02 7.40 2.86
N PRO A 83 18.94 8.11 1.71
CA PRO A 83 19.83 9.22 1.43
C PRO A 83 19.55 10.41 2.35
N SER A 84 20.59 11.17 2.66
CA SER A 84 20.50 12.39 3.46
C SER A 84 19.62 13.44 2.77
N GLY A 85 18.82 14.18 3.55
CA GLY A 85 17.95 15.25 3.04
C GLY A 85 16.76 14.81 2.17
N ALA A 86 16.54 13.50 1.97
CA ALA A 86 15.42 13.00 1.17
C ALA A 86 14.23 12.57 2.05
N PRO A 87 12.98 12.79 1.59
CA PRO A 87 11.80 12.40 2.35
C PRO A 87 11.59 10.87 2.30
N THR A 88 11.30 10.25 3.44
CA THR A 88 10.98 8.84 3.60
C THR A 88 9.55 8.71 4.11
N VAL A 89 8.70 8.01 3.36
CA VAL A 89 7.28 7.84 3.65
C VAL A 89 7.03 6.49 4.30
N LEU A 90 6.45 6.49 5.50
CA LEU A 90 6.02 5.30 6.22
C LEU A 90 4.51 5.33 6.44
N PHE A 91 3.86 4.16 6.30
CA PHE A 91 2.51 3.92 6.77
C PHE A 91 2.58 2.97 7.97
N THR A 92 1.89 3.31 9.05
CA THR A 92 1.85 2.48 10.26
C THR A 92 0.41 2.28 10.74
N PRO A 93 0.11 1.11 11.34
CA PRO A 93 -1.23 0.83 11.86
C PRO A 93 -1.52 1.53 13.18
N GLU A 94 -0.49 1.93 13.91
CA GLU A 94 -0.54 2.60 15.21
C GLU A 94 0.44 3.80 15.21
N PRO A 95 0.27 4.80 16.09
CA PRO A 95 1.20 5.91 16.21
C PRO A 95 2.65 5.45 16.45
N LEU A 96 3.60 6.12 15.79
CA LEU A 96 5.02 5.80 15.87
C LEU A 96 5.74 6.83 16.74
N VAL A 97 6.55 6.36 17.69
CA VAL A 97 7.56 7.22 18.34
C VAL A 97 8.73 7.39 17.37
N ILE A 98 8.96 8.62 16.90
CA ILE A 98 10.01 8.90 15.92
C ILE A 98 11.38 8.69 16.57
N PRO A 99 12.22 7.78 16.05
CA PRO A 99 13.53 7.52 16.64
C PRO A 99 14.52 8.65 16.37
N VAL A 100 15.56 8.73 17.21
CA VAL A 100 16.71 9.64 17.02
C VAL A 100 17.33 9.43 15.62
N GLY A 101 17.82 10.51 15.02
CA GLY A 101 18.37 10.51 13.66
C GLY A 101 17.32 10.73 12.56
N TRP A 102 16.08 11.02 12.93
CA TRP A 102 14.99 11.35 12.01
C TRP A 102 14.32 12.67 12.38
N LYS A 103 14.04 13.49 11.37
CA LYS A 103 13.21 14.68 11.47
C LYS A 103 11.82 14.38 10.92
N LEU A 104 10.77 14.70 11.68
CA LEU A 104 9.39 14.60 11.24
C LEU A 104 9.00 15.85 10.44
N HIS A 105 8.56 15.67 9.20
CA HIS A 105 8.01 16.76 8.37
C HIS A 105 6.49 16.74 8.29
N LEU A 106 5.90 15.54 8.28
CA LEU A 106 4.45 15.38 8.18
C LEU A 106 4.03 14.15 8.99
N HIS A 107 2.95 14.31 9.76
CA HIS A 107 2.16 13.22 10.31
C HIS A 107 0.69 13.53 10.04
N LYS A 108 -0.01 12.63 9.33
CA LYS A 108 -1.45 12.72 9.09
C LYS A 108 -2.10 11.35 9.22
N GLU A 109 -3.41 11.36 9.40
CA GLU A 109 -4.24 10.17 9.33
C GLU A 109 -4.66 9.89 7.89
N LEU A 110 -4.74 8.60 7.57
CA LEU A 110 -4.98 8.11 6.22
C LEU A 110 -6.00 6.97 6.29
N LEU A 111 -7.15 7.18 5.66
CA LEU A 111 -8.20 6.17 5.61
C LEU A 111 -7.84 5.13 4.55
N GLN A 112 -7.73 3.87 4.95
CA GLN A 112 -7.55 2.76 4.04
C GLN A 112 -8.90 2.12 3.72
N LEU A 113 -9.21 2.04 2.42
CA LEU A 113 -10.43 1.43 1.93
C LEU A 113 -10.11 0.21 1.06
N VAL A 114 -10.95 -0.81 1.14
CA VAL A 114 -10.85 -2.04 0.33
C VAL A 114 -12.13 -2.24 -0.47
N TYR A 115 -12.02 -2.79 -1.68
CA TYR A 115 -13.15 -3.21 -2.48
C TYR A 115 -13.47 -4.69 -2.17
N PRO A 116 -14.55 -4.99 -1.43
CA PRO A 116 -14.79 -6.35 -0.93
C PRO A 116 -15.59 -7.24 -1.90
N LEU A 117 -16.08 -6.68 -3.02
CA LEU A 117 -16.97 -7.39 -3.93
C LEU A 117 -16.15 -8.17 -4.96
N ALA A 118 -16.65 -9.34 -5.36
CA ALA A 118 -16.03 -10.16 -6.41
C ALA A 118 -16.22 -9.57 -7.81
N GLU A 119 -17.35 -8.88 -8.03
CA GLU A 119 -17.69 -8.29 -9.32
C GLU A 119 -17.33 -6.81 -9.35
N ALA A 120 -16.78 -6.36 -10.48
CA ALA A 120 -16.49 -4.95 -10.70
C ALA A 120 -17.78 -4.18 -11.04
N PRO A 121 -17.87 -2.87 -10.69
CA PRO A 121 -18.97 -2.05 -11.17
C PRO A 121 -18.94 -1.94 -12.70
N PRO A 122 -20.10 -1.77 -13.37
CA PRO A 122 -20.14 -1.49 -14.79
C PRO A 122 -19.30 -0.26 -15.13
N VAL A 123 -18.52 -0.34 -16.22
CA VAL A 123 -17.65 0.75 -16.66
C VAL A 123 -17.74 0.93 -18.16
N ASP A 124 -17.94 2.18 -18.58
CA ASP A 124 -17.72 2.60 -19.95
C ASP A 124 -16.22 2.85 -20.15
N ASN A 125 -15.59 2.07 -21.01
CA ASN A 125 -14.16 2.23 -21.32
C ASN A 125 -13.89 3.23 -22.44
N THR A 126 -14.93 3.82 -23.03
CA THR A 126 -14.77 4.72 -24.15
C THR A 126 -13.87 5.89 -23.77
N GLY A 127 -12.81 6.09 -24.55
CA GLY A 127 -11.83 7.17 -24.35
C GLY A 127 -10.77 6.91 -23.28
N LEU A 128 -10.76 5.74 -22.63
CA LEU A 128 -9.65 5.34 -21.76
C LEU A 128 -8.47 4.82 -22.60
N VAL A 129 -7.28 5.32 -22.32
CA VAL A 129 -6.04 4.93 -23.00
C VAL A 129 -5.03 4.46 -21.96
N ALA A 130 -4.36 3.33 -22.21
CA ALA A 130 -3.24 2.87 -21.40
C ALA A 130 -2.04 3.81 -21.58
N LEU A 131 -1.57 4.41 -20.50
CA LEU A 131 -0.46 5.37 -20.52
C LEU A 131 0.89 4.64 -20.59
N GLN A 132 1.81 5.19 -21.36
CA GLN A 132 3.15 4.66 -21.61
C GLN A 132 4.23 5.63 -21.10
N GLU A 133 5.50 5.21 -21.14
CA GLU A 133 6.62 6.06 -20.71
C GLU A 133 6.70 7.39 -21.48
N THR A 134 6.25 7.40 -22.74
CA THR A 134 6.16 8.62 -23.56
C THR A 134 5.15 9.64 -23.02
N ASP A 135 4.20 9.21 -22.19
CA ASP A 135 3.17 10.07 -21.59
C ASP A 135 3.61 10.68 -20.25
N VAL A 136 4.76 10.26 -19.70
CA VAL A 136 5.25 10.75 -18.39
C VAL A 136 5.27 12.28 -18.29
N PRO A 137 5.71 13.06 -19.31
CA PRO A 137 5.61 14.51 -19.24
C PRO A 137 4.18 15.04 -19.04
N ALA A 138 3.18 14.41 -19.67
CA ALA A 138 1.78 14.78 -19.50
C ALA A 138 1.24 14.37 -18.13
N MET A 139 1.66 13.21 -17.60
CA MET A 139 1.32 12.74 -16.25
C MET A 139 1.88 13.68 -15.17
N GLN A 140 3.13 14.14 -15.33
CA GLN A 140 3.75 15.11 -14.44
C GLN A 140 3.05 16.47 -14.51
N ALA A 141 2.70 16.94 -15.71
CA ALA A 141 1.95 18.17 -15.88
C ALA A 141 0.58 18.11 -15.17
N LEU A 142 -0.16 17.01 -15.31
CA LEU A 142 -1.46 16.83 -14.67
C LEU A 142 -1.36 16.74 -13.13
N THR A 143 -0.37 16.02 -12.62
CA THR A 143 -0.19 15.85 -11.16
C THR A 143 0.26 17.12 -10.47
N ALA A 144 1.09 17.94 -11.14
CA ALA A 144 1.47 19.26 -10.64
C ALA A 144 0.27 20.19 -10.39
N LEU A 145 -0.82 20.03 -11.16
CA LEU A 145 -2.04 20.84 -11.02
C LEU A 145 -2.98 20.35 -9.92
N THR A 146 -2.81 19.12 -9.43
CA THR A 146 -3.81 18.42 -8.58
C THR A 146 -3.27 18.04 -7.21
N ASN A 147 -1.98 18.33 -6.94
CA ASN A 147 -1.27 18.11 -5.68
C ASN A 147 -1.47 16.72 -5.01
N PRO A 148 -1.40 15.57 -5.73
CA PRO A 148 -1.56 14.25 -5.13
C PRO A 148 -0.29 13.72 -4.43
N GLY A 149 0.76 14.55 -4.31
CA GLY A 149 2.14 14.15 -4.04
C GLY A 149 2.95 14.00 -5.33
N PRO A 150 4.30 13.93 -5.25
CA PRO A 150 5.16 14.00 -6.44
C PRO A 150 4.98 12.76 -7.34
N PHE A 151 4.71 12.99 -8.63
CA PHE A 151 4.84 11.98 -9.68
C PHE A 151 6.20 12.13 -10.35
N LEU A 152 7.06 11.13 -10.17
CA LEU A 152 8.45 11.17 -10.58
C LEU A 152 8.66 10.46 -11.92
N ALA A 153 9.85 10.63 -12.51
CA ALA A 153 10.18 10.15 -13.85
C ALA A 153 9.92 8.64 -14.03
N ARG A 154 10.11 7.84 -12.98
CA ARG A 154 9.89 6.38 -13.03
C ARG A 154 8.67 5.91 -12.26
N THR A 155 7.82 6.81 -11.73
CA THR A 155 6.60 6.42 -11.02
C THR A 155 5.65 5.60 -11.89
N ILE A 156 5.69 5.76 -13.21
CA ILE A 156 4.91 4.92 -14.14
C ILE A 156 5.23 3.42 -14.03
N ALA A 157 6.43 3.05 -13.57
CA ALA A 157 6.86 1.65 -13.44
C ALA A 157 6.06 0.85 -12.39
N PHE A 158 5.28 1.52 -11.53
CA PHE A 158 4.29 0.83 -10.68
C PHE A 158 3.19 0.12 -11.50
N GLY A 159 2.95 0.57 -12.73
CA GLY A 159 2.07 -0.09 -13.70
C GLY A 159 0.59 0.32 -13.62
N GLY A 160 -0.18 -0.23 -14.57
CA GLY A 160 -1.65 -0.10 -14.62
C GLY A 160 -2.16 1.33 -14.73
N TYR A 161 -1.44 2.21 -15.42
CA TYR A 161 -1.85 3.60 -15.64
C TYR A 161 -2.77 3.74 -16.85
N PHE A 162 -3.92 4.37 -16.63
CA PHE A 162 -4.87 4.72 -17.67
C PHE A 162 -5.24 6.20 -17.57
N GLY A 163 -5.51 6.81 -18.72
CA GLY A 163 -5.80 8.23 -18.82
C GLY A 163 -6.89 8.54 -19.84
N ILE A 164 -7.38 9.78 -19.76
CA ILE A 164 -8.35 10.36 -20.69
C ILE A 164 -7.71 11.61 -21.29
N PHE A 165 -7.71 11.67 -22.62
CA PHE A 165 -7.22 12.83 -23.36
C PHE A 165 -8.38 13.67 -23.91
N GLN A 166 -8.23 15.00 -23.87
CA GLN A 166 -9.11 15.96 -24.53
C GLN A 166 -8.25 16.96 -25.29
N HIS A 167 -8.50 17.15 -26.58
CA HIS A 167 -7.69 18.02 -27.45
C HIS A 167 -6.16 17.78 -27.32
N ARG A 168 -5.75 16.50 -27.23
CA ARG A 168 -4.35 16.04 -27.04
C ARG A 168 -3.72 16.37 -25.67
N GLN A 169 -4.48 16.90 -24.72
CA GLN A 169 -4.05 17.10 -23.34
C GLN A 169 -4.54 15.95 -22.46
N LEU A 170 -3.69 15.41 -21.59
CA LEU A 170 -4.10 14.45 -20.56
C LEU A 170 -4.89 15.20 -19.48
N VAL A 171 -6.18 14.90 -19.36
CA VAL A 171 -7.08 15.63 -18.45
C VAL A 171 -7.52 14.83 -17.24
N ALA A 172 -7.34 13.52 -17.23
CA ALA A 172 -7.56 12.68 -16.06
C ALA A 172 -6.72 11.41 -16.17
N MET A 173 -6.28 10.88 -15.02
CA MET A 173 -5.62 9.58 -14.97
C MET A 173 -5.83 8.88 -13.62
N ALA A 174 -5.58 7.58 -13.62
CA ALA A 174 -5.41 6.75 -12.43
C ALA A 174 -4.37 5.67 -12.73
N GLY A 175 -3.73 5.15 -11.70
CA GLY A 175 -2.73 4.10 -11.83
C GLY A 175 -2.74 3.13 -10.67
N GLN A 176 -1.73 2.28 -10.64
CA GLN A 176 -1.46 1.38 -9.52
C GLN A 176 -0.21 1.84 -8.77
N ARG A 177 -0.06 1.37 -7.53
CA ARG A 177 1.12 1.69 -6.71
C ARG A 177 1.56 0.52 -5.84
N LEU A 178 1.17 0.49 -4.56
CA LEU A 178 1.58 -0.57 -3.64
C LEU A 178 0.85 -1.88 -3.99
N GLN A 179 1.60 -2.98 -4.11
CA GLN A 179 1.06 -4.31 -4.44
C GLN A 179 1.40 -5.36 -3.38
N PRO A 180 0.88 -5.25 -2.13
CA PRO A 180 1.03 -6.31 -1.13
C PRO A 180 0.13 -7.49 -1.51
N SER A 181 0.68 -8.52 -2.17
CA SER A 181 -0.11 -9.63 -2.73
C SER A 181 -0.99 -10.31 -1.67
N PRO A 182 -2.29 -10.57 -1.94
CA PRO A 182 -2.99 -10.47 -3.23
C PRO A 182 -3.73 -9.12 -3.45
N TYR A 183 -3.24 -8.02 -2.89
CA TYR A 183 -3.86 -6.70 -3.03
C TYR A 183 -3.12 -5.80 -4.02
N THR A 184 -3.85 -4.89 -4.66
CA THR A 184 -3.28 -3.86 -5.53
C THR A 184 -3.90 -2.50 -5.22
N GLU A 185 -3.04 -1.51 -4.95
CA GLU A 185 -3.44 -0.16 -4.61
C GLU A 185 -3.81 0.62 -5.87
N ILE A 186 -5.02 1.20 -5.90
CA ILE A 186 -5.37 2.25 -6.86
C ILE A 186 -4.80 3.57 -6.34
N SER A 187 -4.05 4.27 -7.19
CA SER A 187 -3.36 5.50 -6.83
C SER A 187 -3.41 6.52 -7.99
N ALA A 188 -2.87 7.72 -7.76
CA ALA A 188 -2.74 8.79 -8.74
C ALA A 188 -4.06 9.18 -9.43
N VAL A 189 -5.20 9.01 -8.76
CA VAL A 189 -6.51 9.41 -9.26
C VAL A 189 -6.57 10.93 -9.25
N CYS A 190 -6.46 11.54 -10.42
CA CYS A 190 -6.48 12.99 -10.56
C CYS A 190 -7.21 13.42 -11.84
N THR A 191 -7.73 14.64 -11.83
CA THR A 191 -8.46 15.23 -12.95
C THR A 191 -8.11 16.71 -13.00
N HIS A 192 -7.82 17.20 -14.20
CA HIS A 192 -7.49 18.58 -14.47
C HIS A 192 -8.62 19.50 -13.94
N PRO A 193 -8.30 20.63 -13.28
CA PRO A 193 -9.31 21.49 -12.64
C PRO A 193 -10.46 21.93 -13.58
N GLU A 194 -10.15 22.23 -14.84
CA GLU A 194 -11.13 22.63 -15.87
C GLU A 194 -12.02 21.47 -16.38
N TYR A 195 -11.71 20.24 -16.00
CA TYR A 195 -12.40 19.02 -16.43
C TYR A 195 -13.10 18.29 -15.27
N LEU A 196 -13.22 18.94 -14.11
CA LEU A 196 -13.99 18.42 -12.97
C LEU A 196 -15.50 18.30 -13.29
N GLY A 197 -16.21 17.49 -12.52
CA GLY A 197 -17.66 17.29 -12.68
C GLY A 197 -18.09 16.42 -13.86
N ARG A 198 -17.16 15.95 -14.71
CA ARG A 198 -17.45 15.14 -15.90
C ARG A 198 -17.47 13.62 -15.69
N GLY A 199 -17.32 13.17 -14.44
CA GLY A 199 -17.33 11.72 -14.10
C GLY A 199 -16.01 10.96 -14.35
N TYR A 200 -14.95 11.61 -14.83
CA TYR A 200 -13.68 10.94 -15.17
C TYR A 200 -13.04 10.14 -14.03
N ALA A 201 -12.96 10.69 -12.82
CA ALA A 201 -12.44 9.97 -11.67
C ALA A 201 -13.25 8.69 -11.38
N ARG A 202 -14.58 8.74 -11.54
CA ARG A 202 -15.45 7.57 -11.38
C ARG A 202 -15.11 6.51 -12.43
N GLN A 203 -15.09 6.90 -13.69
CA GLN A 203 -14.81 6.02 -14.83
C GLN A 203 -13.46 5.31 -14.67
N LEU A 204 -12.41 6.07 -14.33
CA LEU A 204 -11.06 5.55 -14.11
C LEU A 204 -10.99 4.57 -12.93
N VAL A 205 -11.63 4.88 -11.80
CA VAL A 205 -11.63 3.97 -10.64
C VAL A 205 -12.42 2.70 -10.94
N GLN A 206 -13.55 2.77 -11.64
CA GLN A 206 -14.29 1.58 -12.06
C GLN A 206 -13.45 0.70 -12.99
N HIS A 207 -12.73 1.32 -13.93
CA HIS A 207 -11.80 0.61 -14.80
C HIS A 207 -10.71 -0.10 -14.00
N GLN A 208 -10.07 0.60 -13.05
CA GLN A 208 -9.03 0.04 -12.19
C GLN A 208 -9.55 -1.12 -11.34
N VAL A 209 -10.74 -1.01 -10.75
CA VAL A 209 -11.36 -2.11 -10.00
C VAL A 209 -11.50 -3.34 -10.88
N ARG A 210 -12.07 -3.20 -12.09
CA ARG A 210 -12.19 -4.32 -13.02
C ARG A 210 -10.83 -4.89 -13.45
N TYR A 211 -9.86 -4.02 -13.74
CA TYR A 211 -8.52 -4.41 -14.17
C TYR A 211 -7.78 -5.21 -13.09
N ILE A 212 -7.86 -4.78 -11.83
CA ILE A 212 -7.25 -5.45 -10.68
C ILE A 212 -7.93 -6.79 -10.38
N LEU A 213 -9.26 -6.84 -10.39
CA LEU A 213 -10.03 -8.08 -10.16
C LEU A 213 -9.77 -9.11 -11.26
N ALA A 214 -9.66 -8.69 -12.52
CA ALA A 214 -9.31 -9.58 -13.64
C ALA A 214 -7.91 -10.20 -13.49
N ALA A 215 -7.00 -9.54 -12.78
CA ALA A 215 -5.68 -10.07 -12.43
C ALA A 215 -5.70 -10.97 -11.17
N GLY A 216 -6.87 -11.25 -10.59
CA GLY A 216 -7.02 -12.08 -9.39
C GLY A 216 -6.64 -11.37 -8.09
N ASN A 217 -6.45 -10.05 -8.12
CA ASN A 217 -6.08 -9.25 -6.95
C ASN A 217 -7.29 -8.50 -6.38
N THR A 218 -7.21 -8.12 -5.11
CA THR A 218 -8.22 -7.28 -4.44
C THR A 218 -7.83 -5.80 -4.49
N PRO A 219 -8.68 -4.91 -5.06
CA PRO A 219 -8.43 -3.49 -5.07
C PRO A 219 -8.49 -2.88 -3.67
N PHE A 220 -7.55 -2.01 -3.37
CA PHE A 220 -7.61 -1.13 -2.20
C PHE A 220 -7.08 0.25 -2.55
N LEU A 221 -7.28 1.23 -1.68
CA LEU A 221 -6.74 2.57 -1.84
C LEU A 221 -6.62 3.27 -0.49
N HIS A 222 -5.94 4.39 -0.52
CA HIS A 222 -5.87 5.31 0.61
C HIS A 222 -6.44 6.68 0.23
N VAL A 223 -7.06 7.33 1.20
CA VAL A 223 -7.56 8.71 1.05
C VAL A 223 -7.37 9.45 2.37
N PHE A 224 -6.95 10.71 2.30
CA PHE A 224 -6.90 11.56 3.49
C PHE A 224 -8.32 11.85 3.98
N GLU A 225 -8.48 11.94 5.30
CA GLU A 225 -9.78 12.19 5.93
C GLU A 225 -10.42 13.51 5.48
N ASP A 226 -9.60 14.53 5.21
CA ASP A 226 -10.04 15.84 4.72
C ASP A 226 -10.53 15.82 3.26
N ASN A 227 -10.33 14.72 2.52
CA ASN A 227 -10.81 14.58 1.15
C ASN A 227 -12.17 13.86 1.09
N SER A 228 -13.16 14.50 1.70
CA SER A 228 -14.55 14.00 1.80
C SER A 228 -15.17 13.68 0.44
N ARG A 229 -14.83 14.46 -0.61
CA ARG A 229 -15.32 14.23 -1.98
C ARG A 229 -14.82 12.91 -2.56
N ALA A 230 -13.52 12.62 -2.43
CA ALA A 230 -12.96 11.37 -2.90
C ALA A 230 -13.45 10.19 -2.06
N TYR A 231 -13.52 10.34 -0.74
CA TYR A 231 -14.06 9.32 0.16
C TYR A 231 -15.50 8.92 -0.21
N ALA A 232 -16.39 9.90 -0.42
CA ALA A 232 -17.77 9.65 -0.85
C ALA A 232 -17.84 8.95 -2.22
N LEU A 233 -17.00 9.35 -3.19
CA LEU A 233 -16.91 8.67 -4.48
C LEU A 233 -16.52 7.19 -4.31
N TYR A 234 -15.49 6.90 -3.52
CA TYR A 234 -15.03 5.52 -3.31
C TYR A 234 -16.10 4.66 -2.63
N GLN A 235 -16.80 5.19 -1.62
CA GLN A 235 -17.92 4.49 -0.98
C GLN A 235 -19.05 4.16 -1.96
N GLN A 236 -19.44 5.12 -2.80
CA GLN A 236 -20.44 4.92 -3.85
C GLN A 236 -20.02 3.89 -4.89
N LEU A 237 -18.71 3.76 -5.11
CA LEU A 237 -18.13 2.76 -6.00
C LEU A 237 -18.02 1.38 -5.38
N GLY A 238 -18.40 1.20 -4.11
CA GLY A 238 -18.41 -0.11 -3.43
C GLY A 238 -17.24 -0.34 -2.48
N PHE A 239 -16.29 0.59 -2.38
CA PHE A 239 -15.23 0.49 -1.37
C PHE A 239 -15.80 0.62 0.05
N ARG A 240 -15.15 -0.04 1.00
CA ARG A 240 -15.46 0.00 2.42
C ARG A 240 -14.24 0.43 3.22
N LEU A 241 -14.46 1.26 4.23
CA LEU A 241 -13.41 1.61 5.19
C LEU A 241 -12.94 0.32 5.88
N ARG A 242 -11.64 0.07 5.82
CA ARG A 242 -11.00 -1.06 6.50
C ARG A 242 -10.38 -0.62 7.82
N LYS A 243 -9.49 0.37 7.76
CA LYS A 243 -8.70 0.83 8.91
C LYS A 243 -8.21 2.26 8.66
N GLN A 244 -8.00 3.00 9.74
CA GLN A 244 -7.25 4.25 9.74
C GLN A 244 -5.78 3.94 10.00
N LEU A 245 -4.90 4.43 9.14
CA LEU A 245 -3.45 4.33 9.28
C LEU A 245 -2.87 5.72 9.56
N HIS A 246 -1.61 5.74 9.97
CA HIS A 246 -0.83 6.96 10.06
C HIS A 246 0.17 7.01 8.91
N VAL A 247 0.25 8.16 8.24
CA VAL A 247 1.33 8.46 7.29
C VAL A 247 2.33 9.40 7.93
N TYR A 248 3.61 9.04 7.83
CA TYR A 248 4.74 9.87 8.23
C TYR A 248 5.57 10.23 7.01
N VAL A 249 6.00 11.48 6.91
CA VAL A 249 7.10 11.91 6.05
C VAL A 249 8.26 12.28 6.98
N LEU A 250 9.30 11.46 6.94
CA LEU A 250 10.52 11.63 7.73
C LEU A 250 11.66 12.07 6.84
N GLU A 251 12.66 12.72 7.41
CA GLU A 251 13.94 12.98 6.74
C GLU A 251 15.06 12.51 7.63
N LYS A 252 16.02 11.79 7.04
CA LYS A 252 17.23 11.36 7.73
C LYS A 252 18.03 12.58 8.16
N GLN A 253 18.42 12.62 9.43
CA GLN A 253 19.40 13.58 9.95
C GLN A 253 20.77 12.90 10.04
N GLU A 254 21.80 13.65 9.67
CA GLU A 254 23.19 13.29 9.98
C GLU A 254 23.46 13.63 11.45
N HIS A 255 24.23 12.76 12.12
CA HIS A 255 24.73 13.02 13.46
C HIS A 255 25.98 13.90 13.37
#